data_AF-A0A6I0DL25-F1
#
_entry.id   AF-A0A6I0DL25-F1
#
_cell.length_a   1.000
_cell.length_b   1.000
_cell.length_c   1.000
_cell.angle_alpha   90.00
_cell.angle_beta   90.00
_cell.angle_gamma   90.00
#
_symmetry.space_group_name_H-M   'P 1'
#
loop_
_entity.id
_entity.type
_entity.pdbx_description
1 polymer ?
#
loop_
_entity_poly.entity_id
_entity_poly.type
_entity_poly.pdbx_seq_one_letter_code
_entity_poly.pdbx_strand_id
1 'polypeptide(L)'
;MAGTSISTLTHSAQQAQEWVNELALDLSWSHPRAYRLLRCVLHQIRDWLPQEEMADLSAQLPTLIRGVYFEGWDPLVPPVWERLRVVSE
;
A
#
# COMPACT_ATOMS: atom_id res chain seq x y z
N MET A 1 -10.02 -19.33 -28.80
CA MET A 1 -10.24 -19.70 -27.39
C MET A 1 -9.19 -18.97 -26.55
N ALA A 2 -9.57 -17.96 -25.78
CA ALA A 2 -8.67 -17.28 -24.85
C ALA A 2 -9.38 -17.24 -23.48
N GLY A 3 -8.84 -17.98 -22.52
CA GLY A 3 -9.46 -18.22 -21.23
C GLY A 3 -9.58 -16.95 -20.40
N THR A 4 -10.81 -16.65 -20.00
CA THR A 4 -11.18 -16.13 -18.67
C THR A 4 -10.12 -15.31 -17.96
N SER A 5 -9.94 -14.05 -18.36
CA SER A 5 -9.38 -13.06 -17.44
C SER A 5 -10.34 -12.96 -16.24
N ILE A 6 -9.81 -13.16 -15.03
CA ILE A 6 -10.57 -12.94 -13.80
C ILE A 6 -10.84 -11.43 -13.74
N SER A 7 -12.06 -11.00 -14.05
CA SER A 7 -12.42 -9.58 -14.22
C SER A 7 -12.02 -8.72 -13.02
N THR A 8 -12.13 -9.26 -11.81
CA THR A 8 -11.70 -8.62 -10.56
C THR A 8 -10.21 -8.31 -10.54
N LEU A 9 -9.36 -9.22 -11.03
CA LEU A 9 -7.91 -8.99 -11.08
C LEU A 9 -7.55 -7.91 -12.10
N THR A 10 -8.18 -7.97 -13.29
CA THR A 10 -8.00 -6.95 -14.33
C THR A 10 -8.44 -5.57 -13.82
N HIS A 11 -9.59 -5.50 -13.17
CA HIS A 11 -10.10 -4.26 -12.60
C HIS A 11 -9.17 -3.71 -11.51
N SER A 12 -8.66 -4.56 -10.63
CA SER A 12 -7.71 -4.12 -9.60
C SER A 12 -6.38 -3.64 -10.18
N ALA A 13 -5.92 -4.21 -11.31
CA ALA A 13 -4.75 -3.71 -12.03
C ALA A 13 -4.98 -2.33 -12.62
N GLN A 14 -6.18 -2.12 -13.20
CA GLN A 14 -6.57 -0.81 -13.69
C GLN A 14 -6.61 0.24 -12.57
N GLN A 15 -7.28 -0.04 -11.44
CA GLN A 15 -7.34 0.88 -10.30
C GLN A 15 -5.93 1.23 -9.75
N ALA A 16 -5.05 0.24 -9.65
CA ALA A 16 -3.69 0.48 -9.20
C ALA A 16 -2.90 1.37 -10.18
N GLN A 17 -3.09 1.18 -11.48
CA GLN A 17 -2.46 2.02 -12.50
C GLN A 17 -3.01 3.45 -12.48
N GLU A 18 -4.33 3.62 -12.28
CA GLU A 18 -4.97 4.93 -12.14
C GLU A 18 -4.36 5.73 -10.99
N TRP A 19 -4.18 5.12 -9.81
CA TRP A 19 -3.55 5.80 -8.66
C TRP A 19 -2.12 6.27 -8.96
N VAL A 20 -1.32 5.45 -9.66
CA VAL A 20 0.05 5.84 -10.04
C VAL A 20 0.03 6.95 -11.08
N ASN A 21 -0.91 6.93 -12.02
CA ASN A 21 -1.05 7.96 -13.05
C ASN A 21 -1.45 9.30 -12.43
N GLU A 22 -2.42 9.31 -11.51
CA GLU A 22 -2.85 10.51 -10.78
C GLU A 22 -1.68 11.13 -10.00
N LEU A 23 -0.97 10.31 -9.21
CA LEU A 23 0.21 10.78 -8.47
C LEU A 23 1.33 11.28 -9.38
N ALA A 24 1.58 10.61 -10.52
CA ALA A 24 2.59 11.04 -11.47
C ALA A 24 2.23 12.39 -12.11
N LEU A 25 0.94 12.59 -12.43
CA LEU A 25 0.41 13.82 -13.01
C LEU A 25 0.50 14.98 -12.01
N ASP A 26 -0.03 14.79 -10.80
CA ASP A 26 -0.09 15.84 -9.77
C ASP A 26 1.29 16.32 -9.33
N LEU A 27 2.27 15.40 -9.27
CA LEU A 27 3.63 15.69 -8.86
C LEU A 27 4.55 16.06 -10.04
N SER A 28 4.07 15.96 -11.27
CA SER A 28 4.88 16.07 -12.49
C SER A 28 6.10 15.12 -12.48
N TRP A 29 5.90 13.89 -12.02
CA TRP A 29 6.94 12.87 -11.86
C TRP A 29 6.78 11.74 -12.88
N SER A 30 7.83 10.92 -13.04
CA SER A 30 7.72 9.67 -13.80
C SER A 30 6.92 8.62 -13.02
N HIS A 31 6.17 7.77 -13.73
CA HIS A 31 5.39 6.68 -13.14
C HIS A 31 6.20 5.79 -12.17
N PRO A 32 7.46 5.39 -12.47
CA PRO A 32 8.25 4.60 -11.52
C PRO A 32 8.64 5.36 -10.24
N ARG A 33 8.72 6.69 -10.30
CA ARG A 33 8.99 7.52 -9.12
C ARG A 33 7.71 7.72 -8.29
N ALA A 34 6.58 7.98 -8.95
CA ALA A 34 5.27 8.09 -8.31
C ALA A 34 4.85 6.77 -7.62
N TYR A 35 5.06 5.64 -8.28
CA TYR A 35 4.80 4.32 -7.69
C TYR A 35 5.67 4.06 -6.45
N ARG A 36 6.96 4.43 -6.50
CA ARG A 36 7.84 4.33 -5.32
C ARG A 36 7.35 5.19 -4.17
N LEU A 37 6.89 6.41 -4.45
CA LEU A 37 6.28 7.26 -3.43
C LEU A 37 5.04 6.63 -2.81
N LEU A 38 4.10 6.16 -3.63
CA LEU A 38 2.87 5.50 -3.18
C LEU A 38 3.20 4.33 -2.22
N ARG A 39 4.11 3.45 -2.65
CA ARG A 39 4.57 2.32 -1.84
C ARG A 39 5.18 2.77 -0.52
N CYS A 40 6.09 3.74 -0.55
CA CYS A 40 6.73 4.26 0.67
C CYS A 40 5.71 4.86 1.64
N VAL A 41 4.75 5.64 1.15
CA VAL A 41 3.71 6.26 1.98
C VAL A 41 2.79 5.21 2.58
N LEU A 42 2.35 4.22 1.78
CA LEU A 42 1.52 3.11 2.25
C LEU A 42 2.22 2.31 3.37
N HIS A 43 3.49 1.96 3.18
CA HIS A 43 4.29 1.28 4.21
C HIS A 43 4.48 2.16 5.44
N GLN A 44 4.72 3.46 5.25
CA GLN A 44 4.91 4.37 6.38
C GLN A 44 3.62 4.52 7.20
N ILE A 45 2.45 4.60 6.57
CA ILE A 45 1.17 4.62 7.29
C ILE A 45 0.98 3.30 8.03
N ARG A 46 1.15 2.16 7.35
CA ARG A 46 1.03 0.81 7.94
C ARG A 46 1.83 0.67 9.23
N ASP A 47 3.11 1.06 9.20
CA ASP A 47 4.04 0.84 10.30
C ASP A 47 3.72 1.69 11.54
N TRP A 48 2.84 2.69 11.43
CA TRP A 48 2.38 3.51 12.55
C TRP A 48 1.02 3.09 13.12
N LEU A 49 0.23 2.32 12.38
CA LEU A 49 -1.11 1.93 12.81
C LEU A 49 -1.06 0.69 13.74
N PRO A 50 -1.95 0.62 14.74
CA PRO A 50 -2.29 -0.64 15.40
C PRO A 50 -2.77 -1.68 14.39
N GLN A 51 -2.61 -2.98 14.71
CA GLN A 51 -2.96 -4.06 13.77
C GLN A 51 -4.44 -4.05 13.35
N GLU A 52 -5.35 -3.69 14.26
CA GLU A 52 -6.79 -3.56 13.97
C GLU A 52 -7.05 -2.46 12.93
N GLU A 53 -6.53 -1.25 13.16
CA GLU A 53 -6.66 -0.12 12.23
C GLU A 53 -5.96 -0.39 10.88
N MET A 54 -4.84 -1.11 10.92
CA MET A 54 -4.13 -1.56 9.72
C MET A 54 -5.01 -2.49 8.87
N ALA A 55 -5.72 -3.43 9.50
CA ALA A 55 -6.64 -4.32 8.81
C ALA A 55 -7.82 -3.56 8.19
N ASP A 56 -8.43 -2.64 8.96
CA ASP A 56 -9.54 -1.80 8.50
C ASP A 56 -9.16 -0.92 7.31
N LEU A 57 -8.00 -0.27 7.37
CA LEU A 57 -7.47 0.52 6.25
C LEU A 57 -7.28 -0.37 5.01
N SER A 58 -6.70 -1.56 5.20
CA SER A 58 -6.43 -2.47 4.09
C SER A 58 -7.70 -2.95 3.39
N ALA A 59 -8.83 -3.04 4.11
CA ALA A 59 -10.11 -3.44 3.55
C ALA A 59 -10.61 -2.44 2.50
N GLN A 60 -10.25 -1.16 2.63
CA GLN A 60 -10.64 -0.09 1.69
C GLN A 60 -9.75 -0.01 0.45
N LEU A 61 -8.61 -0.71 0.41
CA LEU A 61 -7.67 -0.64 -0.71
C LEU A 61 -8.08 -1.56 -1.87
N PRO A 62 -7.86 -1.15 -3.14
CA PRO A 62 -7.91 -2.07 -4.27
C PRO A 62 -7.02 -3.30 -4.05
N THR A 63 -7.42 -4.47 -4.52
CA THR A 63 -6.75 -5.75 -4.20
C THR A 63 -5.24 -5.76 -4.42
N LEU A 64 -4.75 -5.22 -5.55
CA LEU A 64 -3.32 -5.12 -5.82
C LEU A 64 -2.62 -4.08 -4.96
N ILE A 65 -3.26 -2.94 -4.70
CA ILE A 65 -2.72 -1.92 -3.78
C ILE A 65 -2.61 -2.48 -2.36
N ARG A 66 -3.58 -3.31 -1.93
CA ARG A 66 -3.51 -4.06 -0.67
C ARG A 66 -2.29 -4.98 -0.64
N GLY A 67 -1.98 -5.65 -1.75
CA GLY A 67 -0.76 -6.44 -1.90
C GLY A 67 0.51 -5.61 -1.72
N VAL A 68 0.56 -4.42 -2.34
CA VAL A 68 1.67 -3.46 -2.16
C VAL A 68 1.77 -3.01 -0.70
N TYR A 69 0.65 -2.69 -0.05
CA TYR A 69 0.58 -2.25 1.35
C TYR A 69 1.17 -3.28 2.32
N PHE A 70 0.88 -4.57 2.14
CA PHE A 70 1.41 -5.63 2.99
C PHE A 70 2.77 -6.20 2.55
N GLU A 71 3.32 -5.74 1.43
CA GLU A 71 4.61 -6.21 0.95
C GLU A 71 5.71 -5.97 2.01
N GLY A 72 6.44 -7.03 2.37
CA GLY A 72 7.53 -6.98 3.33
C GLY A 72 7.13 -6.69 4.77
N TRP A 73 5.86 -6.77 5.12
CA TRP A 73 5.40 -6.62 6.50
C TRP A 73 5.79 -7.82 7.38
N ASP A 74 6.26 -7.55 8.60
CA ASP A 74 6.54 -8.55 9.63
C ASP A 74 5.60 -8.32 10.84
N PRO A 75 4.65 -9.23 11.12
CA PRO A 75 3.70 -9.08 12.22
C PRO A 75 4.34 -9.17 13.61
N LEU A 76 5.58 -9.67 13.72
CA LEU A 76 6.31 -9.74 14.99
C LEU A 76 6.97 -8.41 15.36
N VAL A 77 7.06 -7.47 14.41
CA VAL A 77 7.61 -6.13 14.66
C VAL A 77 6.48 -5.20 15.10
N PRO A 78 6.54 -4.65 16.32
CA PRO A 78 5.50 -3.73 16.79
C PRO A 78 5.52 -2.40 16.02
N PRO A 79 4.40 -1.64 16.05
CA PRO A 79 4.31 -0.33 15.42
C PRO A 79 5.44 0.62 15.86
N VAL A 80 5.76 1.59 15.01
CA VAL A 80 6.86 2.54 15.24
C VAL A 80 6.73 3.26 16.58
N TRP A 81 5.53 3.73 16.93
CA TRP A 81 5.32 4.48 18.17
C TRP A 81 5.60 3.66 19.42
N GLU A 82 5.38 2.35 19.38
CA GLU A 82 5.63 1.45 20.52
C GLU A 82 7.14 1.24 20.69
N ARG A 83 7.86 1.06 19.58
CA ARG A 83 9.34 0.97 19.57
C ARG A 83 10.00 2.24 20.10
N LEU A 84 9.45 3.41 19.79
CA LEU A 84 9.98 4.68 20.28
C LEU A 84 9.80 4.87 21.79
N ARG A 85 8.75 4.29 22.40
CA ARG A 85 8.55 4.35 23.86
C ARG A 85 9.61 3.55 24.62
N VAL A 86 10.00 2.39 24.11
CA VAL A 86 11.03 1.52 24.73
C VAL A 86 12.40 2.19 24.80
N VAL A 87 12.72 3.11 23.88
CA VAL A 87 14.02 3.81 23.85
C VAL A 87 14.06 4.99 24.82
N SER A 88 12.91 5.49 25.27
CA SER A 88 12.82 6.62 26.20
C SER A 88 12.81 6.24 27.68
N GLU A 89 12.77 4.94 28.00
CA GLU A 89 12.85 4.39 29.35
C GLU A 89 14.26 3.84 29.64
#